data_AF-A0A4Y9IWC2-F1
#
_entry.id   AF-A0A4Y9IWC2-F1
#
_cell.length_a   1.000
_cell.length_b   1.000
_cell.length_c   1.000
_cell.angle_alpha   90.00
_cell.angle_beta   90.00
_cell.angle_gamma   90.00
#
_symmetry.space_group_name_H-M   'P 1'
#
loop_
_entity.id
_entity.type
_entity.pdbx_description
1 polymer ?
#
loop_
_entity_poly.entity_id
_entity_poly.type
_entity_poly.pdbx_seq_one_letter_code
_entity_poly.pdbx_strand_id
1 'polypeptide(L)'
;MSNPRLDIRSTDFCDAHAIADSAAAIFEAANELGLFMSHSRRSRDEKEVRQAAEMWVRHVESTIDSLSPADALTVIARFDLVHRIAFNSPAREPYTSRYILRAFEASIRGDKSVDIYDLYRAITIELNKRNKSFFGRPLDWASDCLARWHKQFRHGECLDPTLSDYDITRRVDALLTSNLAAFEAANEPAFKRTLLTHHRPTFLHNNC
;
A
#
# COMPACT_ATOMS: atom_id res chain seq x y z
N MET A 1 17.23 5.41 -26.80
CA MET A 1 15.94 4.99 -27.40
C MET A 1 14.94 5.13 -26.28
N SER A 2 13.85 5.89 -26.47
CA SER A 2 12.86 6.09 -25.40
C SER A 2 12.30 4.74 -24.97
N ASN A 3 12.31 4.43 -23.67
CA ASN A 3 11.75 3.19 -23.15
C ASN A 3 10.22 3.23 -23.29
N PRO A 4 9.58 2.40 -24.13
CA PRO A 4 8.13 2.45 -24.36
C PRO A 4 7.32 2.14 -23.10
N ARG A 5 7.93 1.51 -22.08
CA ARG A 5 7.30 1.26 -20.78
C ARG A 5 7.13 2.52 -19.93
N LEU A 6 7.86 3.60 -20.23
CA LEU A 6 7.81 4.88 -19.52
C LEU A 6 6.95 5.92 -20.24
N ASP A 7 6.12 5.52 -21.20
CA ASP A 7 5.23 6.44 -21.90
C ASP A 7 4.05 6.85 -21.01
N ILE A 8 4.29 7.82 -20.14
CA ILE A 8 3.25 8.38 -19.25
C ILE A 8 2.16 9.13 -20.03
N ARG A 9 2.43 9.54 -21.28
CA ARG A 9 1.48 10.35 -22.06
C ARG A 9 0.28 9.57 -22.55
N SER A 10 0.39 8.25 -22.64
CA SER A 10 -0.71 7.34 -23.01
C SER A 10 -1.46 6.79 -21.79
N THR A 11 -1.04 7.14 -20.56
CA THR A 11 -1.72 6.72 -19.33
C THR A 11 -3.04 7.48 -19.16
N ASP A 12 -4.13 6.77 -18.93
CA ASP A 12 -5.40 7.38 -18.52
C ASP A 12 -5.37 7.77 -17.03
N PHE A 13 -5.24 9.07 -16.75
CA PHE A 13 -5.23 9.60 -15.39
C PHE A 13 -6.62 9.76 -14.75
N CYS A 14 -7.67 9.23 -15.39
CA CYS A 14 -9.00 9.06 -14.81
C CYS A 14 -9.23 7.64 -14.27
N ASP A 15 -8.35 6.68 -14.58
CA ASP A 15 -8.44 5.30 -14.11
C ASP A 15 -7.34 4.99 -13.09
N ALA A 16 -7.74 4.66 -11.86
CA ALA A 16 -6.81 4.36 -10.77
C ALA A 16 -5.92 3.14 -11.07
N HIS A 17 -6.40 2.15 -11.83
CA HIS A 17 -5.61 1.00 -12.22
C HIS A 17 -4.53 1.37 -13.23
N ALA A 18 -4.87 2.14 -14.27
CA ALA A 18 -3.89 2.67 -15.22
C ALA A 18 -2.82 3.54 -14.54
N ILE A 19 -3.22 4.38 -13.58
CA ILE A 19 -2.28 5.18 -12.77
C ILE A 19 -1.36 4.27 -11.92
N ALA A 20 -1.92 3.21 -11.33
CA ALA A 20 -1.16 2.26 -10.51
C ALA A 20 -0.17 1.43 -11.34
N ASP A 21 -0.56 1.01 -12.54
CA ASP A 21 0.26 0.22 -13.46
C ASP A 21 1.42 1.05 -14.02
N SER A 22 1.15 2.32 -14.40
CA SER A 22 2.20 3.24 -14.83
C SER A 22 3.20 3.55 -13.71
N ALA A 23 2.75 3.64 -12.45
CA ALA A 23 3.64 3.75 -11.30
C ALA A 23 4.51 2.49 -11.11
N ALA A 24 3.94 1.29 -11.30
CA ALA A 24 4.69 0.04 -11.25
C ALA A 24 5.80 0.00 -12.32
N ALA A 25 5.49 0.41 -13.56
CA ALA A 25 6.47 0.51 -14.64
C ALA A 25 7.62 1.48 -14.30
N ILE A 26 7.31 2.62 -13.67
CA ILE A 26 8.34 3.56 -13.18
C ILE A 26 9.22 2.89 -12.10
N PHE A 27 8.62 2.13 -11.17
CA PHE A 27 9.38 1.43 -10.13
C PHE A 27 10.29 0.36 -10.68
N GLU A 28 9.81 -0.46 -11.60
CA GLU A 28 10.61 -1.49 -12.25
C GLU A 28 11.80 -0.88 -12.98
N ALA A 29 11.57 0.15 -13.79
CA ALA A 29 12.64 0.86 -14.49
C ALA A 29 13.64 1.52 -13.51
N ALA A 30 13.15 2.08 -12.41
CA ALA A 30 14.03 2.66 -11.38
C ALA A 30 14.89 1.60 -10.70
N ASN A 31 14.31 0.44 -10.40
CA ASN A 31 15.00 -0.68 -9.77
C ASN A 31 16.06 -1.29 -10.70
N GLU A 32 15.74 -1.48 -11.99
CA GLU A 32 16.68 -1.97 -13.01
C GLU A 32 17.93 -1.09 -13.13
N LEU A 33 17.76 0.23 -12.96
CA LEU A 33 18.86 1.20 -13.00
C LEU A 33 19.62 1.31 -11.67
N GLY A 34 19.21 0.60 -10.63
CA GLY A 34 19.81 0.67 -9.31
C GLY A 34 19.67 2.06 -8.67
N LEU A 35 18.61 2.81 -8.99
CA LEU A 35 18.37 4.17 -8.48
C LEU A 35 18.25 4.24 -6.95
N PHE A 36 17.99 3.11 -6.31
CA PHE A 36 17.93 2.96 -4.86
C PHE A 36 19.28 2.57 -4.23
N MET A 37 20.33 2.38 -5.02
CA MET A 37 21.68 1.99 -4.56
C MET A 37 22.65 3.16 -4.59
N SER A 38 23.63 3.17 -3.66
CA SER A 38 24.57 4.29 -3.41
C SER A 38 25.54 4.61 -4.55
N HIS A 39 25.53 3.87 -5.65
CA HIS A 39 26.49 3.97 -6.75
C HIS A 39 25.82 4.06 -8.13
N SER A 40 24.74 4.84 -8.27
CA SER A 40 24.19 5.10 -9.59
C SER A 40 25.15 6.00 -10.40
N ARG A 41 25.63 5.48 -11.54
CA ARG A 41 26.23 6.32 -12.57
C ARG A 41 25.08 7.12 -13.19
N ARG A 42 25.18 8.45 -13.19
CA ARG A 42 24.22 9.36 -13.86
C ARG A 42 24.16 9.05 -15.35
N SER A 43 23.30 8.12 -15.73
CA SER A 43 23.07 7.74 -17.12
C SER A 43 21.97 8.62 -17.71
N ARG A 44 21.88 8.62 -19.05
CA ARG A 44 20.74 9.21 -19.76
C ARG A 44 19.42 8.57 -19.31
N ASP A 45 19.44 7.27 -19.07
CA ASP A 45 18.25 6.49 -18.70
C ASP A 45 17.72 6.87 -17.31
N GLU A 46 18.60 7.20 -16.35
CA GLU A 46 18.18 7.75 -15.05
C GLU A 46 17.39 9.06 -15.24
N LYS A 47 17.83 9.94 -16.13
CA LYS A 47 17.12 11.20 -16.39
C LYS A 47 15.75 10.94 -17.01
N GLU A 48 15.65 9.97 -17.92
CA GLU A 48 14.38 9.59 -18.56
C GLU A 48 13.38 9.04 -17.53
N VAL A 49 13.82 8.16 -16.60
CA VAL A 49 12.97 7.66 -15.50
C VAL A 49 12.53 8.79 -14.56
N ARG A 50 13.42 9.70 -14.17
CA ARG A 50 13.06 10.83 -13.30
C ARG A 50 12.07 11.77 -13.97
N GLN A 51 12.23 12.05 -15.26
CA GLN A 51 11.29 12.88 -16.02
C GLN A 51 9.91 12.21 -16.14
N ALA A 52 9.86 10.90 -16.38
CA ALA A 52 8.59 10.15 -16.37
C ALA A 52 7.91 10.21 -15.00
N ALA A 53 8.67 9.99 -13.92
CA ALA A 53 8.15 10.08 -12.55
C ALA A 53 7.64 11.49 -12.22
N GLU A 54 8.36 12.54 -12.62
CA GLU A 54 7.93 13.92 -12.42
C GLU A 54 6.63 14.24 -13.16
N MET A 55 6.52 13.82 -14.43
CA MET A 55 5.29 13.98 -15.20
C MET A 55 4.13 13.22 -14.54
N TRP A 56 4.37 11.99 -14.10
CA TRP A 56 3.35 11.18 -13.41
C TRP A 56 2.86 11.87 -12.14
N VAL A 57 3.76 12.38 -11.29
CA VAL A 57 3.38 13.07 -10.05
C VAL A 57 2.52 14.29 -10.36
N ARG A 58 2.92 15.11 -11.33
CA ARG A 58 2.17 16.32 -11.71
C ARG A 58 0.77 16.00 -12.22
N HIS A 59 0.62 14.94 -13.03
CA HIS A 59 -0.69 14.52 -13.52
C HIS A 59 -1.57 14.00 -12.38
N VAL A 60 -1.04 13.15 -11.50
CA VAL A 60 -1.76 12.70 -10.31
C VAL A 60 -2.19 13.89 -9.45
N GLU A 61 -1.31 14.86 -9.17
CA GLU A 61 -1.65 16.06 -8.39
C GLU A 61 -2.80 16.87 -9.02
N SER A 62 -2.93 16.85 -10.34
CA SER A 62 -4.00 17.55 -11.07
C SER A 62 -5.32 16.79 -11.17
N THR A 63 -5.31 15.45 -11.08
CA THR A 63 -6.51 14.63 -11.31
C THR A 63 -7.03 13.95 -10.05
N ILE A 64 -6.20 13.72 -9.04
CA ILE A 64 -6.58 12.89 -7.88
C ILE A 64 -7.80 13.42 -7.09
N ASP A 65 -8.05 14.73 -7.12
CA ASP A 65 -9.20 15.32 -6.43
C ASP A 65 -10.54 14.96 -7.08
N SER A 66 -10.55 14.64 -8.38
CA SER A 66 -11.75 14.18 -9.09
C SER A 66 -12.00 12.67 -8.91
N LEU A 67 -11.01 11.91 -8.43
CA LEU A 67 -11.16 10.48 -8.19
C LEU A 67 -12.08 10.18 -7.00
N SER A 68 -12.66 8.97 -7.01
CA SER A 68 -13.38 8.45 -5.86
C SER A 68 -12.42 8.24 -4.66
N PRO A 69 -12.93 8.16 -3.41
CA PRO A 69 -12.07 7.89 -2.26
C PRO A 69 -11.28 6.58 -2.37
N ALA A 70 -11.88 5.53 -2.95
CA ALA A 70 -11.22 4.24 -3.18
C ALA A 70 -10.10 4.34 -4.21
N ASP A 71 -10.37 5.01 -5.33
CA ASP A 71 -9.39 5.24 -6.40
C ASP A 71 -8.21 6.08 -5.92
N ALA A 72 -8.51 7.18 -5.20
CA ALA A 72 -7.47 8.03 -4.63
C ALA A 72 -6.59 7.28 -3.63
N LEU A 73 -7.15 6.36 -2.83
CA LEU A 73 -6.38 5.50 -1.92
C LEU A 73 -5.40 4.59 -2.69
N THR A 74 -5.88 3.96 -3.76
CA THR A 74 -5.06 3.10 -4.64
C THR A 74 -3.87 3.85 -5.23
N VAL A 75 -4.10 5.09 -5.68
CA VAL A 75 -3.05 5.96 -6.25
C VAL A 75 -2.06 6.42 -5.18
N ILE A 76 -2.54 6.89 -4.03
CA ILE A 76 -1.68 7.41 -2.95
C ILE A 76 -0.78 6.33 -2.33
N ALA A 77 -1.19 5.06 -2.35
CA ALA A 77 -0.35 3.95 -1.92
C ALA A 77 1.01 3.89 -2.65
N ARG A 78 1.10 4.43 -3.87
CA ARG A 78 2.32 4.44 -4.70
C ARG A 78 2.98 5.82 -4.78
N PHE A 79 2.25 6.87 -4.44
CA PHE A 79 2.66 8.26 -4.66
C PHE A 79 3.99 8.63 -3.99
N ASP A 80 4.20 8.28 -2.72
CA ASP A 80 5.44 8.64 -2.00
C ASP A 80 6.69 8.09 -2.68
N LEU A 81 6.63 6.84 -3.16
CA LEU A 81 7.78 6.20 -3.79
C LEU A 81 8.05 6.81 -5.18
N VAL A 82 7.02 7.13 -6.00
CA VAL A 82 7.23 7.83 -7.27
C VAL A 82 7.76 9.25 -7.04
N HIS A 83 7.25 9.95 -6.02
CA HIS A 83 7.71 11.27 -5.64
C HIS A 83 9.20 11.27 -5.25
N ARG A 84 9.67 10.23 -4.53
CA ARG A 84 11.10 10.05 -4.22
C ARG A 84 11.94 9.82 -5.47
N ILE A 85 11.44 9.07 -6.46
CA ILE A 85 12.15 8.90 -7.74
C ILE A 85 12.24 10.24 -8.47
N ALA A 86 11.14 10.98 -8.56
CA ALA A 86 11.10 12.26 -9.27
C ALA A 86 11.99 13.33 -8.61
N PHE A 87 11.80 13.56 -7.31
CA PHE A 87 12.32 14.75 -6.62
C PHE A 87 13.38 14.45 -5.55
N ASN A 88 13.78 13.18 -5.41
CA ASN A 88 14.72 12.74 -4.37
C ASN A 88 14.30 13.17 -2.95
N SER A 89 12.99 13.27 -2.72
CA SER A 89 12.40 13.71 -1.46
C SER A 89 11.08 12.98 -1.23
N PRO A 90 10.68 12.72 0.03
CA PRO A 90 9.38 12.16 0.34
C PRO A 90 8.25 13.10 -0.08
N ALA A 91 7.09 12.54 -0.38
CA ALA A 91 5.87 13.31 -0.55
C ALA A 91 5.51 14.01 0.78
N ARG A 92 4.81 15.15 0.68
CA ARG A 92 4.37 15.88 1.87
C ARG A 92 3.33 15.07 2.62
N GLU A 93 3.59 14.76 3.89
CA GLU A 93 2.70 13.98 4.75
C GLU A 93 1.25 14.51 4.77
N PRO A 94 0.98 15.82 4.92
CA PRO A 94 -0.41 16.31 4.90
C PRO A 94 -1.13 16.04 3.57
N TYR A 95 -0.39 16.00 2.46
CA TYR A 95 -0.94 15.73 1.14
C TYR A 95 -1.39 14.28 1.00
N THR A 96 -0.57 13.30 1.39
CA THR A 96 -0.96 11.88 1.33
C THR A 96 -2.03 11.55 2.38
N SER A 97 -1.89 12.10 3.59
CA SER A 97 -2.80 11.85 4.71
C SER A 97 -4.24 12.22 4.39
N ARG A 98 -4.47 13.32 3.66
CA ARG A 98 -5.84 13.79 3.35
C ARG A 98 -6.65 12.77 2.55
N TYR A 99 -6.01 12.04 1.65
CA TYR A 99 -6.69 11.04 0.81
C TYR A 99 -6.94 9.74 1.56
N ILE A 100 -5.99 9.30 2.39
CA ILE A 100 -6.19 8.14 3.25
C ILE A 100 -7.34 8.40 4.23
N LEU A 101 -7.38 9.58 4.87
CA LEU A 101 -8.47 9.96 5.78
C LEU A 101 -9.80 10.13 5.04
N ARG A 102 -9.80 10.63 3.80
CA ARG A 102 -11.01 10.68 2.96
C ARG A 102 -11.55 9.28 2.68
N ALA A 103 -10.69 8.32 2.34
CA ALA A 103 -11.07 6.92 2.15
C ALA A 103 -11.57 6.28 3.45
N PHE A 104 -10.93 6.59 4.58
CA PHE A 104 -11.39 6.16 5.90
C PHE A 104 -12.82 6.63 6.20
N GLU A 105 -13.09 7.94 6.06
CA GLU A 105 -14.44 8.48 6.31
C GLU A 105 -15.49 7.96 5.32
N ALA A 106 -15.10 7.62 4.09
CA ALA A 106 -16.00 6.95 3.15
C ALA A 106 -16.33 5.52 3.61
N SER A 107 -15.31 4.74 3.97
CA SER A 107 -15.46 3.36 4.46
C SER A 107 -16.34 3.28 5.71
N ILE A 108 -16.13 4.17 6.70
CA ILE A 108 -16.95 4.21 7.92
C ILE A 108 -18.41 4.58 7.61
N ARG A 109 -18.67 5.34 6.54
CA ARG A 109 -20.03 5.65 6.06
C ARG A 109 -20.67 4.52 5.23
N GLY A 110 -19.98 3.39 5.07
CA GLY A 110 -20.49 2.22 4.37
C GLY A 110 -20.13 2.17 2.89
N ASP A 111 -19.18 2.99 2.42
CA ASP A 111 -18.64 2.87 1.06
C ASP A 111 -17.85 1.55 0.93
N LYS A 112 -18.44 0.60 0.21
CA LYS A 112 -17.88 -0.74 -0.01
C LYS A 112 -16.85 -0.77 -1.14
N SER A 113 -16.67 0.32 -1.88
CA SER A 113 -15.62 0.40 -2.92
C SER A 113 -14.22 0.52 -2.31
N VAL A 114 -14.13 1.01 -1.07
CA VAL A 114 -12.85 1.12 -0.35
C VAL A 114 -12.42 -0.26 0.16
N ASP A 115 -11.33 -0.79 -0.38
CA ASP A 115 -10.73 -2.01 0.12
C ASP A 115 -10.21 -1.81 1.56
N ILE A 116 -10.78 -2.59 2.49
CA ILE A 116 -10.49 -2.46 3.92
C ILE A 116 -9.06 -2.85 4.28
N TYR A 117 -8.41 -3.73 3.50
CA TYR A 117 -7.07 -4.21 3.76
C TYR A 117 -6.04 -3.20 3.26
N ASP A 118 -6.28 -2.59 2.10
CA ASP A 118 -5.48 -1.48 1.61
C ASP A 118 -5.60 -0.26 2.52
N LEU A 119 -6.81 0.04 3.00
CA LEU A 119 -7.03 1.10 3.99
C LEU A 119 -6.31 0.81 5.32
N TYR A 120 -6.43 -0.41 5.84
CA TYR A 120 -5.71 -0.84 7.04
C TYR A 120 -4.19 -0.69 6.88
N ARG A 121 -3.64 -1.15 5.76
CA ARG A 121 -2.21 -1.02 5.47
C ARG A 121 -1.78 0.45 5.41
N ALA A 122 -2.56 1.31 4.74
CA ALA A 122 -2.26 2.73 4.66
C ALA A 122 -2.27 3.42 6.04
N ILE A 123 -3.30 3.15 6.87
CA ILE A 123 -3.39 3.71 8.23
C ILE A 123 -2.24 3.20 9.11
N THR A 124 -1.95 1.90 9.09
CA THR A 124 -0.88 1.33 9.93
C THR A 124 0.51 1.84 9.56
N ILE A 125 0.78 2.07 8.27
CA ILE A 125 2.02 2.74 7.81
C ILE A 125 2.15 4.13 8.45
N GLU A 126 1.07 4.93 8.45
CA GLU A 126 1.09 6.28 9.02
C GLU A 126 1.18 6.27 10.56
N LEU A 127 0.53 5.30 11.23
CA LEU A 127 0.67 5.09 12.67
C LEU A 127 2.11 4.71 13.06
N ASN A 128 2.78 3.86 12.27
CA ASN A 128 4.18 3.49 12.48
C ASN A 128 5.13 4.69 12.32
N LYS A 129 4.79 5.64 11.43
CA LYS A 129 5.48 6.93 11.31
C LYS A 129 5.15 7.91 12.44
N ARG A 130 4.26 7.55 13.36
CA ARG A 130 3.73 8.41 14.45
C ARG A 130 3.01 9.66 13.93
N ASN A 131 2.36 9.56 12.77
CA ASN A 131 1.56 10.64 12.21
C ASN A 131 0.31 10.86 13.06
N LYS A 132 0.24 12.01 13.73
CA LYS A 132 -0.82 12.35 14.69
C LYS A 132 -2.20 12.48 14.05
N SER A 133 -2.26 12.70 12.74
CA SER A 133 -3.53 12.80 12.00
C SER A 133 -4.32 11.49 12.01
N PHE A 134 -3.65 10.37 12.31
CA PHE A 134 -4.24 9.04 12.39
C PHE A 134 -4.53 8.58 13.82
N PHE A 135 -4.27 9.42 14.84
CA PHE A 135 -4.66 9.11 16.21
C PHE A 135 -6.17 9.29 16.41
N GLY A 136 -6.74 8.60 17.42
CA GLY A 136 -8.18 8.55 17.65
C GLY A 136 -8.87 7.54 16.73
N ARG A 137 -9.94 7.95 16.04
CA ARG A 137 -10.81 7.04 15.27
C ARG A 137 -10.07 6.10 14.29
N PRO A 138 -9.07 6.55 13.50
CA PRO A 138 -8.35 5.64 12.60
C PRO A 138 -7.51 4.60 13.36
N LEU A 139 -6.88 4.99 14.47
CA LEU A 139 -6.14 4.09 15.36
C LEU A 139 -7.07 3.06 16.02
N ASP A 140 -8.20 3.51 16.56
CA ASP A 140 -9.19 2.63 17.20
C ASP A 140 -9.71 1.60 16.19
N TRP A 141 -10.08 2.07 14.99
CA TRP A 141 -10.55 1.21 13.90
C TRP A 141 -9.49 0.19 13.45
N ALA A 142 -8.23 0.60 13.30
CA ALA A 142 -7.15 -0.32 12.95
C ALA A 142 -6.94 -1.36 14.06
N SER A 143 -6.98 -0.94 15.32
CA SER A 143 -6.85 -1.83 16.49
C SER A 143 -7.98 -2.85 16.54
N ASP A 144 -9.22 -2.43 16.28
CA ASP A 144 -10.40 -3.31 16.22
C ASP A 144 -10.33 -4.31 15.07
N CYS A 145 -9.85 -3.88 13.89
CA CYS A 145 -9.57 -4.77 12.76
C CYS A 145 -8.57 -5.85 13.16
N LEU A 146 -7.43 -5.45 13.73
CA LEU A 146 -6.38 -6.38 14.14
C LEU A 146 -6.86 -7.35 15.22
N ALA A 147 -7.59 -6.89 16.23
CA ALA A 147 -8.13 -7.73 17.29
C ALA A 147 -9.15 -8.75 16.75
N ARG A 148 -10.02 -8.33 15.82
CA ARG A 148 -10.97 -9.23 15.15
C ARG A 148 -10.26 -10.30 14.32
N TRP A 149 -9.29 -9.90 13.51
CA TRP A 149 -8.53 -10.84 12.68
C TRP A 149 -7.71 -11.79 13.54
N HIS A 150 -7.06 -11.32 14.61
CA HIS A 150 -6.37 -12.20 15.55
C HIS A 150 -7.31 -13.24 16.16
N LYS A 151 -8.51 -12.83 16.60
CA LYS A 151 -9.52 -13.76 17.13
C LYS A 151 -9.93 -14.83 16.11
N GLN A 152 -10.06 -14.47 14.84
CA GLN A 152 -10.41 -15.41 13.76
C GLN A 152 -9.31 -16.41 13.44
N PHE A 153 -8.06 -16.08 13.75
CA PHE A 153 -6.90 -16.93 13.47
C PHE A 153 -6.18 -17.37 14.76
N ARG A 154 -6.88 -17.38 15.91
CA ARG A 154 -6.28 -17.63 17.23
C ARG A 154 -5.47 -18.93 17.30
N HIS A 155 -5.88 -19.95 16.52
CA HIS A 155 -5.22 -21.26 16.48
C HIS A 155 -4.34 -21.45 15.22
N GLY A 156 -4.06 -20.37 14.49
CA GLY A 156 -3.31 -20.38 13.25
C GLY A 156 -4.11 -20.79 12.01
N GLU A 157 -5.34 -21.30 12.17
CA GLU A 157 -6.29 -21.57 11.09
C GLU A 157 -7.42 -20.56 11.10
N CYS A 158 -8.02 -20.33 9.93
CA CYS A 158 -9.21 -19.50 9.82
C CYS A 158 -10.42 -20.21 10.44
N LEU A 159 -10.97 -19.62 11.51
CA LEU A 159 -12.16 -20.14 12.19
C LEU A 159 -13.48 -19.81 11.47
N ASP A 160 -13.44 -18.94 10.46
CA ASP A 160 -14.61 -18.49 9.71
C ASP A 160 -14.61 -19.12 8.31
N PRO A 161 -15.49 -20.10 8.03
CA PRO A 161 -15.54 -20.79 6.74
C PRO A 161 -16.15 -19.94 5.62
N THR A 162 -16.70 -18.76 5.92
CA THR A 162 -17.35 -17.88 4.92
C THR A 162 -16.39 -16.90 4.26
N LEU A 163 -15.14 -16.82 4.74
CA LEU A 163 -14.14 -15.92 4.19
C LEU A 163 -13.60 -16.42 2.86
N SER A 164 -13.41 -15.49 1.94
CA SER A 164 -12.74 -15.78 0.67
C SER A 164 -11.23 -16.00 0.88
N ASP A 165 -10.58 -16.67 -0.08
CA ASP A 165 -9.12 -16.82 -0.09
C ASP A 165 -8.39 -15.46 -0.08
N TYR A 166 -9.00 -14.45 -0.71
CA TYR A 166 -8.53 -13.07 -0.67
C TYR A 166 -8.52 -12.53 0.76
N ASP A 167 -9.65 -12.64 1.47
CA ASP A 167 -9.77 -12.18 2.86
C ASP A 167 -8.81 -12.91 3.79
N ILE A 168 -8.68 -14.23 3.63
CA ILE A 168 -7.76 -15.05 4.41
C ILE A 168 -6.32 -14.55 4.19
N THR A 169 -5.90 -14.43 2.93
CA THR A 169 -4.54 -13.99 2.58
C THR A 169 -4.23 -12.62 3.16
N ARG A 170 -5.13 -11.64 2.98
CA ARG A 170 -4.93 -10.27 3.46
C ARG A 170 -4.88 -10.17 4.98
N ARG A 171 -5.70 -10.94 5.70
CA ARG A 171 -5.69 -10.96 7.18
C ARG A 171 -4.45 -11.62 7.72
N VAL A 172 -4.00 -12.72 7.11
CA VAL A 172 -2.75 -13.38 7.50
C VAL A 172 -1.56 -12.45 7.26
N ASP A 173 -1.49 -11.78 6.11
CA ASP A 173 -0.46 -10.76 5.84
C ASP A 173 -0.45 -9.64 6.90
N ALA A 174 -1.63 -9.10 7.22
CA ALA A 174 -1.77 -8.09 8.27
C ALA A 174 -1.29 -8.60 9.65
N LEU A 175 -1.63 -9.84 10.03
CA LEU A 175 -1.19 -10.44 11.29
C LEU A 175 0.32 -10.70 11.34
N LEU A 176 0.91 -11.15 10.23
CA LEU A 176 2.35 -11.42 10.14
C LEU A 176 3.17 -10.12 10.23
N THR A 177 2.68 -9.04 9.64
CA THR A 177 3.37 -7.74 9.56
C THR A 177 3.11 -6.82 10.77
N SER A 178 2.03 -7.03 11.52
CA SER A 178 1.69 -6.24 12.71
C SER A 178 2.50 -6.67 13.94
N ASN A 179 2.68 -5.76 14.91
CA ASN A 179 3.16 -6.09 16.25
C ASN A 179 1.99 -6.67 17.06
N LEU A 180 2.12 -7.91 17.53
CA LEU A 180 1.05 -8.64 18.24
C LEU A 180 1.33 -8.81 19.74
N ALA A 181 2.30 -8.06 20.30
CA ALA A 181 2.69 -8.17 21.70
C ALA A 181 1.52 -7.98 22.68
N ALA A 182 0.51 -7.16 22.31
CA ALA A 182 -0.69 -6.97 23.13
C ALA A 182 -1.60 -8.22 23.22
N PHE A 183 -1.52 -9.12 22.23
CA PHE A 183 -2.34 -10.34 22.17
C PHE A 183 -1.57 -11.59 22.62
N GLU A 184 -0.31 -11.70 22.20
CA GLU A 184 0.50 -12.92 22.35
C GLU A 184 1.67 -12.75 23.32
N ALA A 185 2.02 -11.51 23.71
CA ALA A 185 3.21 -11.20 24.50
C ALA A 185 4.46 -11.92 23.94
N ALA A 186 5.13 -12.75 24.75
CA ALA A 186 6.33 -13.49 24.34
C ALA A 186 6.04 -14.62 23.32
N ASN A 187 4.78 -15.00 23.11
CA ASN A 187 4.38 -16.08 22.19
C ASN A 187 4.25 -15.62 20.74
N GLU A 188 4.33 -14.32 20.44
CA GLU A 188 4.16 -13.77 19.09
C GLU A 188 4.99 -14.49 18.01
N PRO A 189 6.29 -14.79 18.22
CA PRO A 189 7.08 -15.49 17.21
C PRO A 189 6.62 -16.93 16.94
N ALA A 190 6.04 -17.60 17.93
CA ALA A 190 5.50 -18.96 17.76
C ALA A 190 4.16 -18.90 17.02
N PHE A 191 3.27 -17.97 17.41
CA PHE A 191 2.00 -17.72 16.72
C PHE A 191 2.20 -17.42 15.22
N LYS A 192 3.13 -16.50 14.88
CA LYS A 192 3.43 -16.16 13.48
C LYS A 192 3.99 -17.35 12.68
N ARG A 193 4.78 -18.22 13.32
CA ARG A 193 5.27 -19.47 12.70
C ARG A 193 4.14 -20.45 12.41
N THR A 194 3.18 -20.59 13.32
CA THR A 194 2.00 -21.44 13.11
C THR A 194 1.14 -20.89 11.96
N LEU A 195 0.84 -19.59 11.97
CA LEU A 195 0.13 -18.90 10.88
C LEU A 195 0.78 -19.17 9.52
N LEU A 196 2.10 -18.97 9.43
CA LEU A 196 2.83 -19.18 8.19
C LEU A 196 2.78 -20.65 7.76
N THR A 197 2.86 -21.59 8.69
CA THR A 197 2.84 -23.03 8.38
C THR A 197 1.49 -23.45 7.78
N HIS A 198 0.39 -23.00 8.37
CA HIS A 198 -0.96 -23.37 7.91
C HIS A 198 -1.34 -22.68 6.59
N HIS A 199 -0.86 -21.45 6.35
CA HIS A 199 -1.22 -20.66 5.18
C HIS A 199 -0.14 -20.60 4.08
N ARG A 200 0.96 -21.34 4.25
CA ARG A 200 2.05 -21.44 3.27
C ARG A 200 1.56 -21.78 1.85
N PRO A 201 0.62 -22.73 1.64
CA PRO A 201 0.15 -23.08 0.29
C PRO A 201 -0.53 -21.89 -0.41
N THR A 202 -1.26 -21.06 0.34
CA THR A 202 -1.96 -19.89 -0.16
C THR A 202 -0.99 -18.80 -0.63
N PHE A 203 0.13 -18.62 0.07
CA PHE A 203 1.19 -17.68 -0.36
C PHE A 203 2.00 -18.18 -1.57
N LEU A 204 2.07 -19.48 -1.82
CA LEU A 204 2.78 -20.05 -2.97
C LEU A 204 1.94 -20.01 -4.26
N HIS A 205 0.61 -20.08 -4.17
CA HIS A 205 -0.28 -20.00 -5.33
C HIS A 205 -0.50 -18.56 -5.85
N ASN A 206 -0.42 -17.55 -4.98
CA ASN A 206 -0.72 -16.15 -5.34
C ASN A 206 0.52 -15.34 -5.80
N ASN A 207 1.70 -15.97 -5.88
CA ASN A 207 2.97 -15.35 -6.31
C ASN A 207 3.57 -16.01 -7.56
N CYS A 208 2.75 -16.75 -8.34
CA CYS A 208 3.10 -17.29 -9.65
C CYS A 208 2.30 -16.60 -10.75
#